data_AF-A0A0W8FAP2-F1
#
_entry.id   AF-A0A0W8FAP2-F1
#
_cell.length_a   1.000
_cell.length_b   1.000
_cell.length_c   1.000
_cell.angle_alpha   90.00
_cell.angle_beta   90.00
_cell.angle_gamma   90.00
#
_symmetry.space_group_name_H-M   'P 1'
#
loop_
_entity.id
_entity.type
_entity.pdbx_description
1 polymer ?
#
loop_
_entity_poly.entity_id
_entity_poly.type
_entity_poly.pdbx_seq_one_letter_code
_entity_poly.pdbx_strand_id
1 'polypeptide(L)'
;MTRAQEIPAKIALEDLTGIREGVNQKAGKNHRRKVSGWAFYQLKEFLSYKALAAGVPLVLVDPAYSSQTCHHCGEHGIRNGKSFKCPVCGWSGDADFNGAKNIAFLGRYVDRPGGSEGLPSIKAVLSGLLKAPVFRPE
;
A
#
# COMPACT_ATOMS: atom_id res chain seq x y z
N MET A 1 25.40 4.93 -10.04
CA MET A 1 24.88 4.66 -8.68
C MET A 1 23.43 5.10 -8.65
N THR A 2 22.53 4.38 -7.97
CA THR A 2 21.12 4.79 -7.87
C THR A 2 20.91 5.59 -6.59
N ARG A 3 19.98 6.56 -6.62
CA ARG A 3 19.69 7.47 -5.49
C ARG A 3 19.40 6.73 -4.16
N ALA A 4 18.90 5.50 -4.23
CA ALA A 4 18.61 4.66 -3.06
C ALA A 4 19.88 4.11 -2.37
N GLN A 5 21.02 4.09 -3.05
CA GLN A 5 22.32 3.63 -2.51
C GLN A 5 23.12 4.80 -1.89
N GLU A 6 22.76 6.04 -2.19
CA GLU A 6 23.47 7.25 -1.77
C GLU A 6 22.94 7.84 -0.45
N ILE A 7 21.75 7.39 -0.02
CA ILE A 7 21.04 7.85 1.18
C ILE A 7 20.62 6.59 1.94
N PRO A 8 20.57 6.58 3.30
CA PRO A 8 19.89 5.51 4.04
C PRO A 8 18.41 5.46 3.67
N ALA A 9 18.11 4.70 2.63
CA ALA A 9 16.81 4.58 2.01
C ALA A 9 16.33 3.12 2.11
N LYS A 10 15.01 2.96 2.11
CA LYS A 10 14.34 1.65 2.09
C LYS A 10 13.25 1.64 1.03
N ILE A 11 12.94 0.44 0.55
CA ILE A 11 11.87 0.20 -0.41
C ILE A 11 10.68 -0.38 0.36
N ALA A 12 9.50 0.20 0.19
CA ALA A 12 8.26 -0.34 0.74
C ALA A 12 7.39 -0.89 -0.38
N LEU A 13 6.84 -2.09 -0.18
CA LEU A 13 5.96 -2.77 -1.12
C LEU A 13 4.72 -3.28 -0.39
N GLU A 14 3.57 -3.29 -1.06
CA GLU A 14 2.37 -3.92 -0.53
C GLU A 14 2.52 -5.44 -0.45
N ASP A 15 2.00 -6.04 0.61
CA ASP A 15 1.85 -7.49 0.70
C ASP A 15 0.56 -7.95 0.01
N LEU A 16 0.67 -8.31 -1.26
CA LEU A 16 -0.44 -8.82 -2.07
C LEU A 16 -0.60 -10.36 -1.98
N THR A 17 0.00 -10.99 -0.97
CA THR A 17 -0.18 -12.42 -0.72
C THR A 17 -1.68 -12.72 -0.51
N GLY A 18 -2.21 -13.73 -1.20
CA GLY A 18 -3.63 -14.10 -1.08
C GLY A 18 -4.61 -13.33 -2.00
N ILE A 19 -4.12 -12.38 -2.83
CA ILE A 19 -5.02 -11.56 -3.67
C ILE A 19 -5.80 -12.39 -4.69
N ARG A 20 -5.23 -13.50 -5.19
CA ARG A 20 -5.86 -14.34 -6.22
C ARG A 20 -7.04 -15.12 -5.64
N GLU A 21 -6.89 -15.61 -4.42
CA GLU A 21 -7.91 -16.35 -3.67
C GLU A 21 -9.14 -15.47 -3.44
N GLY A 22 -8.93 -14.22 -2.99
CA GLY A 22 -10.02 -13.27 -2.79
C GLY A 22 -10.76 -12.91 -4.08
N VAL A 23 -10.02 -12.66 -5.17
CA VAL A 23 -10.58 -12.29 -6.48
C VAL A 23 -11.29 -13.47 -7.13
N ASN A 24 -10.78 -14.70 -6.97
CA ASN A 24 -11.40 -15.92 -7.49
C ASN A 24 -12.78 -16.19 -6.86
N GLN A 25 -12.97 -15.83 -5.60
CA GLN A 25 -14.23 -16.04 -4.87
C GLN A 25 -15.25 -14.93 -5.13
N LYS A 26 -14.81 -13.67 -5.25
CA LYS A 26 -15.71 -12.50 -5.16
C LYS A 26 -15.81 -11.66 -6.44
N ALA A 27 -14.91 -11.85 -7.41
CA ALA A 27 -14.82 -10.95 -8.56
C ALA A 27 -15.25 -11.59 -9.89
N GLY A 28 -15.80 -10.76 -10.78
CA GLY A 28 -16.18 -11.14 -12.14
C GLY A 28 -14.99 -11.55 -13.02
N LYS A 29 -15.28 -12.26 -14.12
CA LYS A 29 -14.29 -12.86 -15.03
C LYS A 29 -13.19 -11.90 -15.49
N ASN A 30 -13.56 -10.65 -15.80
CA ASN A 30 -12.63 -9.63 -16.28
C ASN A 30 -11.61 -9.20 -15.21
N HIS A 31 -12.05 -9.03 -13.96
CA HIS A 31 -11.16 -8.66 -12.85
C HIS A 31 -10.20 -9.83 -12.54
N ARG A 32 -10.73 -11.06 -12.49
CA ARG A 32 -9.93 -12.26 -12.31
C ARG A 32 -8.81 -12.38 -13.34
N ARG A 33 -9.13 -12.21 -14.63
CA ARG A 33 -8.14 -12.26 -15.72
C ARG A 33 -7.03 -11.22 -15.54
N LYS A 34 -7.36 -9.99 -15.12
CA LYS A 34 -6.37 -8.93 -14.86
C LYS A 34 -5.41 -9.32 -13.73
N VAL A 35 -5.94 -9.80 -12.61
CA VAL A 35 -5.13 -10.18 -11.44
C VAL A 35 -4.29 -11.43 -11.71
N SER A 36 -4.86 -12.42 -12.40
CA SER A 36 -4.12 -13.63 -12.80
C SER A 36 -2.98 -13.32 -13.77
N GLY A 37 -3.14 -12.34 -14.65
CA GLY A 37 -2.11 -11.92 -15.62
C GLY A 37 -0.98 -11.09 -15.00
N TRP A 38 -1.12 -10.62 -13.76
CA TRP A 38 -0.10 -9.80 -13.10
C TRP A 38 0.88 -10.67 -12.30
N ALA A 39 2.17 -10.55 -12.63
CA ALA A 39 3.27 -11.30 -12.02
C ALA A 39 3.82 -10.61 -10.75
N PHE A 40 2.94 -10.20 -9.83
CA PHE A 40 3.33 -9.45 -8.63
C PHE A 40 4.31 -10.24 -7.72
N TYR A 41 4.13 -11.57 -7.63
CA TYR A 41 5.02 -12.43 -6.84
C TYR A 41 6.45 -12.42 -7.39
N GLN A 42 6.61 -12.56 -8.71
CA GLN A 42 7.91 -12.51 -9.37
C GLN A 42 8.57 -11.12 -9.23
N LEU A 43 7.78 -10.05 -9.31
CA LEU A 43 8.28 -8.70 -9.05
C LEU A 43 8.82 -8.57 -7.62
N LYS A 44 8.08 -9.07 -6.62
CA LYS A 44 8.51 -9.10 -5.21
C LYS A 44 9.80 -9.90 -5.03
N GLU A 45 9.92 -11.07 -5.65
CA GLU A 45 11.15 -11.87 -5.59
C GLU A 45 12.34 -11.11 -6.18
N PHE A 46 12.16 -10.52 -7.36
CA PHE A 46 13.21 -9.78 -8.03
C PHE A 46 13.65 -8.54 -7.27
N LEU A 47 12.70 -7.80 -6.69
CA LEU A 47 13.02 -6.67 -5.84
C LEU A 47 13.73 -7.13 -4.57
N SER A 48 13.28 -8.20 -3.93
CA SER A 48 13.88 -8.73 -2.69
C SER A 48 15.35 -9.06 -2.87
N TYR A 49 15.72 -9.87 -3.87
CA TYR A 49 17.12 -10.27 -4.02
C TYR A 49 18.00 -9.10 -4.50
N LYS A 50 17.48 -8.21 -5.37
CA LYS A 50 18.25 -7.05 -5.86
C LYS A 50 18.46 -6.01 -4.76
N ALA A 51 17.45 -5.77 -3.94
CA ALA A 51 17.53 -4.85 -2.81
C ALA A 51 18.53 -5.38 -1.77
N LEU A 52 18.49 -6.69 -1.47
CA LEU A 52 19.46 -7.35 -0.61
C LEU A 52 20.89 -7.23 -1.16
N ALA A 53 21.10 -7.49 -2.45
CA ALA A 53 22.41 -7.35 -3.09
C ALA A 53 22.94 -5.90 -3.08
N ALA A 54 22.03 -4.91 -3.06
CA ALA A 54 22.36 -3.49 -2.97
C ALA A 54 22.46 -2.95 -1.54
N GLY A 55 22.21 -3.79 -0.51
CA GLY A 55 22.17 -3.36 0.89
C GLY A 55 20.99 -2.44 1.23
N VAL A 56 19.93 -2.44 0.42
CA VAL A 56 18.73 -1.62 0.61
C VAL A 56 17.64 -2.47 1.28
N PRO A 57 17.13 -2.10 2.47
CA PRO A 57 16.03 -2.82 3.10
C PRO A 57 14.75 -2.77 2.25
N LEU A 58 14.09 -3.92 2.10
CA LEU A 58 12.76 -4.03 1.51
C LEU A 58 11.77 -4.42 2.61
N VAL A 59 10.74 -3.59 2.82
CA VAL A 59 9.68 -3.81 3.81
C VAL A 59 8.36 -4.06 3.13
N LEU A 60 7.56 -4.96 3.71
CA LEU A 60 6.20 -5.23 3.27
C LEU A 60 5.21 -4.46 4.16
N VAL A 61 4.17 -3.90 3.55
CA VAL A 61 3.10 -3.17 4.23
C VAL A 61 1.74 -3.74 3.87
N ASP A 62 0.77 -3.59 4.77
CA ASP A 62 -0.62 -3.97 4.51
C ASP A 62 -1.20 -3.12 3.35
N PRO A 63 -1.72 -3.74 2.27
CA PRO A 63 -2.35 -3.03 1.15
C PRO A 63 -3.68 -2.34 1.51
N ALA A 64 -4.27 -2.64 2.67
CA ALA A 64 -5.60 -2.16 3.01
C ALA A 64 -5.68 -0.62 2.95
N TYR A 65 -6.62 -0.14 2.13
CA TYR A 65 -7.00 1.27 2.01
C TYR A 65 -5.90 2.25 1.54
N SER A 66 -4.72 1.75 1.17
CA SER A 66 -3.58 2.53 0.64
C SER A 66 -3.94 3.37 -0.59
N SER A 67 -4.85 2.87 -1.42
CA SER A 67 -5.33 3.52 -2.65
C SER A 67 -6.55 4.42 -2.45
N GLN A 68 -7.16 4.38 -1.26
CA GLN A 68 -8.37 5.12 -0.93
C GLN A 68 -8.10 6.29 0.04
N THR A 69 -6.95 6.30 0.71
CA THR A 69 -6.58 7.37 1.64
C THR A 69 -5.81 8.47 0.95
N CYS A 70 -6.09 9.71 1.31
CA CYS A 70 -5.34 10.86 0.83
C CYS A 70 -4.00 10.96 1.57
N HIS A 71 -2.89 10.93 0.83
CA HIS A 71 -1.56 11.06 1.43
C HIS A 71 -1.29 12.43 2.09
N HIS A 72 -2.09 13.46 1.74
CA HIS A 72 -1.92 14.81 2.25
C HIS A 72 -2.57 15.00 3.62
N CYS A 73 -3.77 14.44 3.84
CA CYS A 73 -4.55 14.66 5.07
C CYS A 73 -4.93 13.38 5.83
N GLY A 74 -4.67 12.20 5.27
CA GLY A 74 -4.99 10.92 5.91
C GLY A 74 -6.46 10.51 5.86
N GLU A 75 -7.34 11.34 5.30
CA GLU A 75 -8.77 11.02 5.15
C GLU A 75 -9.09 10.28 3.84
N HIS A 76 -10.25 9.62 3.81
CA HIS A 76 -10.71 8.94 2.59
C HIS A 76 -10.94 9.91 1.44
N GLY A 77 -10.45 9.51 0.27
CA GLY A 77 -10.71 10.17 -1.00
C GLY A 77 -11.32 9.23 -2.02
N ILE A 78 -11.50 9.75 -3.21
CA ILE A 78 -12.18 9.09 -4.31
C ILE A 78 -11.15 8.84 -5.41
N ARG A 79 -10.91 7.57 -5.71
CA ARG A 79 -10.11 7.15 -6.85
C ARG A 79 -11.03 6.89 -8.05
N ASN A 80 -10.74 7.53 -9.17
CA ASN A 80 -11.36 7.24 -10.45
C ASN A 80 -10.28 6.94 -11.49
N GLY A 81 -10.04 5.65 -11.74
CA GLY A 81 -8.98 5.18 -12.63
C GLY A 81 -7.58 5.62 -12.14
N LYS A 82 -6.94 6.49 -12.93
CA LYS A 82 -5.62 7.08 -12.65
C LYS A 82 -5.68 8.38 -11.85
N SER A 83 -6.87 8.91 -11.59
CA SER A 83 -7.05 10.15 -10.83
C SER A 83 -7.49 9.86 -9.40
N PHE A 84 -7.06 10.71 -8.47
CA PHE A 84 -7.49 10.72 -7.08
C PHE A 84 -7.95 12.12 -6.69
N LYS A 85 -9.04 12.23 -5.93
CA LYS A 85 -9.55 13.47 -5.37
C LYS A 85 -9.93 13.30 -3.91
N CYS A 86 -9.40 14.14 -3.04
CA CYS A 86 -9.79 14.22 -1.63
C CYS A 86 -10.91 15.25 -1.45
N PRO A 87 -12.09 14.85 -0.92
CA PRO A 87 -13.17 15.79 -0.63
C PRO A 87 -12.90 16.64 0.63
N VAL A 88 -11.99 16.21 1.51
CA VAL A 88 -11.73 16.88 2.79
C VAL A 88 -10.73 18.04 2.64
N CYS A 89 -9.54 17.75 2.11
CA CYS A 89 -8.49 18.77 1.95
C CYS A 89 -8.40 19.36 0.54
N GLY A 90 -9.22 18.89 -0.39
CA GLY A 90 -9.24 19.37 -1.78
C GLY A 90 -8.09 18.86 -2.66
N TRP A 91 -7.14 18.10 -2.12
CA TRP A 91 -6.03 17.56 -2.93
C TRP A 91 -6.54 16.70 -4.08
N SER A 92 -6.03 16.93 -5.29
CA SER A 92 -6.31 16.11 -6.47
C SER A 92 -5.06 15.87 -7.28
N GLY A 93 -4.89 14.67 -7.82
CA GLY A 93 -3.73 14.32 -8.62
C GLY A 93 -3.72 12.88 -9.10
N ASP A 94 -2.54 12.38 -9.41
CA ASP A 94 -2.33 11.00 -9.85
C ASP A 94 -2.55 10.02 -8.68
N ALA A 95 -3.35 8.99 -8.94
CA ALA A 95 -3.73 7.99 -7.94
C ALA A 95 -2.57 7.09 -7.55
N ASP A 96 -1.66 6.78 -8.47
CA ASP A 96 -0.52 5.92 -8.22
C ASP A 96 0.55 6.70 -7.42
N PHE A 97 0.72 8.01 -7.66
CA PHE A 97 1.51 8.89 -6.80
C PHE A 97 0.97 8.94 -5.38
N ASN A 98 -0.34 9.10 -5.21
CA ASN A 98 -0.98 9.09 -3.89
C ASN A 98 -0.76 7.75 -3.17
N GLY A 99 -0.99 6.63 -3.87
CA GLY A 99 -0.74 5.30 -3.33
C GLY A 99 0.73 5.09 -2.94
N ALA A 100 1.67 5.49 -3.78
CA ALA A 100 3.11 5.39 -3.50
C ALA A 100 3.51 6.19 -2.26
N LYS A 101 2.94 7.39 -2.06
CA LYS A 101 3.18 8.19 -0.84
C LYS A 101 2.64 7.51 0.41
N ASN A 102 1.46 6.90 0.35
CA ASN A 102 0.88 6.14 1.46
C ASN A 102 1.73 4.90 1.81
N ILE A 103 2.15 4.13 0.80
CA ILE A 103 3.01 2.95 0.99
C ILE A 103 4.36 3.37 1.59
N ALA A 104 4.96 4.45 1.09
CA ALA A 104 6.21 4.97 1.63
C ALA A 104 6.05 5.45 3.08
N PHE A 105 4.92 6.06 3.43
CA PHE A 105 4.60 6.45 4.79
C PHE A 105 4.48 5.23 5.70
N LEU A 106 3.68 4.22 5.34
CA LEU A 106 3.54 2.96 6.07
C LEU A 106 4.89 2.27 6.29
N GLY A 107 5.71 2.18 5.25
CA GLY A 107 7.02 1.54 5.32
C GLY A 107 7.99 2.21 6.29
N ARG A 108 7.78 3.49 6.66
CA ARG A 108 8.57 4.15 7.71
C ARG A 108 8.35 3.55 9.10
N TYR A 109 7.16 3.02 9.38
CA TYR A 109 6.76 2.57 10.71
C TYR A 109 7.00 1.08 10.98
N VAL A 110 7.32 0.28 9.95
CA VAL A 110 7.49 -1.18 10.07
C VAL A 110 8.84 -1.59 10.73
N ASP A 111 9.79 -0.67 10.90
CA ASP A 111 11.17 -0.98 11.36
C ASP A 111 11.48 -0.63 12.83
N ARG A 112 10.49 -0.43 13.72
CA ARG A 112 10.81 -0.13 15.13
C ARG A 112 11.22 -1.42 15.87
N PRO A 113 12.37 -1.47 16.58
CA PRO A 113 12.90 -2.66 17.26
C PRO A 113 12.14 -3.01 18.56
N GLY A 114 10.82 -2.89 18.55
CA GLY A 114 9.94 -3.07 19.71
C GLY A 114 8.78 -4.03 19.43
N GLY A 115 9.00 -5.08 18.65
CA GLY A 115 7.97 -6.09 18.36
C GLY A 115 6.62 -5.52 17.91
N SER A 116 5.58 -6.35 17.95
CA SER A 116 4.18 -5.91 17.82
C SER A 116 3.69 -5.11 19.04
N GLU A 117 4.49 -5.01 20.11
CA GLU A 117 4.19 -4.36 21.37
C GLU A 117 4.65 -2.89 21.37
N GLY A 118 3.95 -2.06 20.59
CA GLY A 118 4.27 -0.64 20.54
C GLY A 118 4.11 0.01 19.17
N LEU A 119 3.62 -0.73 18.17
CA LEU A 119 2.85 -0.07 17.12
C LEU A 119 1.71 0.67 17.85
N PRO A 120 1.65 2.02 17.82
CA PRO A 120 0.34 2.64 17.97
C PRO A 120 -0.52 1.89 16.96
N SER A 121 -1.60 1.25 17.44
CA SER A 121 -2.48 0.45 16.60
C SER A 121 -2.58 1.15 15.26
N ILE A 122 -2.45 0.45 14.14
CA ILE A 122 -2.59 1.06 12.80
C ILE A 122 -3.84 1.97 12.75
N LYS A 123 -4.84 1.66 13.60
CA LYS A 123 -6.07 2.41 13.96
C LYS A 123 -5.86 3.84 14.49
N ALA A 124 -4.78 4.10 15.20
CA ALA A 124 -4.39 5.38 15.79
C ALA A 124 -3.48 6.20 14.87
N VAL A 125 -2.57 5.56 14.11
CA VAL A 125 -1.70 6.28 13.15
C VAL A 125 -2.49 6.76 11.94
N LEU A 126 -3.52 6.00 11.58
CA LEU A 126 -4.30 6.19 10.38
C LEU A 126 -5.77 6.22 10.75
N SER A 127 -6.15 7.23 11.54
CA SER A 127 -7.53 7.44 11.94
C SER A 127 -8.51 7.55 10.76
N GLY A 128 -8.02 7.72 9.53
CA GLY A 128 -8.80 7.58 8.29
C GLY A 128 -8.77 6.18 7.67
N LEU A 129 -7.66 5.41 7.68
CA LEU A 129 -7.57 4.09 7.04
C LEU A 129 -8.42 3.00 7.73
N LEU A 130 -8.89 3.21 8.97
CA LEU A 130 -9.69 2.23 9.73
C LEU A 130 -11.10 2.69 10.07
N LYS A 131 -11.56 3.84 9.56
CA LYS A 131 -12.95 4.31 9.71
C LYS A 131 -13.77 3.96 8.46
N ALA A 132 -14.09 2.69 8.28
CA ALA A 132 -15.24 2.31 7.47
C ALA A 132 -16.29 1.66 8.39
N PRO A 133 -17.57 2.06 8.33
CA PRO A 133 -18.62 1.33 9.00
C PRO A 133 -18.72 -0.08 8.39
N VAL A 134 -18.93 -1.07 9.24
CA VAL A 134 -19.27 -2.44 8.83
C VAL A 134 -20.44 -2.35 7.85
N PHE A 135 -20.22 -2.69 6.58
CA PHE A 135 -21.31 -2.85 5.63
C PHE A 135 -22.20 -3.98 6.16
N ARG A 136 -23.34 -3.62 6.77
CA ARG A 136 -24.42 -4.56 7.04
C ARG A 136 -25.27 -4.62 5.77
N PRO A 137 -25.34 -5.77 5.09
CA PRO A 137 -26.32 -5.95 4.04
C PRO A 137 -27.71 -5.97 4.69
N GLU A 138 -28.64 -5.18 4.14
CA GLU A 138 -30.08 -5.49 4.22
C GLU A 138 -30.38 -6.66 3.27
#